data_AF-A0A2X1NJ10-F1
#
_entry.id   AF-A0A2X1NJ10-F1
#
_cell.length_a   1.000
_cell.length_b   1.000
_cell.length_c   1.000
_cell.angle_alpha   90.00
_cell.angle_beta   90.00
_cell.angle_gamma   90.00
#
_symmetry.space_group_name_H-M   'P 1'
#
loop_
_entity.id
_entity.type
_entity.pdbx_description
1 polymer ?
#
loop_
_entity_poly.entity_id
_entity_poly.type
_entity_poly.pdbx_seq_one_letter_code
_entity_poly.pdbx_strand_id
1 'polypeptide(L)'
;MRVRVCTLGERCHVASNGDLVQIASFGANARIANSGDNVHIIASGEDSTVVSTGVVDSIILGPGGSAVLAYHDGERVRFAVAIEGENNIRAGVRYRLNEQHQFVEC
;
A
#
# COMPACT_ATOMS: atom_id res chain seq x y z
N MET A 1 -3.83 -17.96 6.21
CA MET A 1 -4.03 -17.56 7.62
C MET A 1 -4.25 -16.06 7.64
N ARG A 2 -5.38 -15.54 8.14
CA ARG A 2 -5.62 -14.07 8.12
C ARG A 2 -4.87 -13.42 9.28
N VAL A 3 -4.06 -12.41 8.99
CA VAL A 3 -3.35 -11.60 9.99
C VAL A 3 -3.82 -10.16 9.89
N ARG A 4 -4.03 -9.51 11.03
CA ARG A 4 -4.30 -8.07 11.10
C ARG A 4 -3.17 -7.41 11.86
N VAL A 5 -2.54 -6.42 11.26
CA VAL A 5 -1.52 -5.60 11.90
C VAL A 5 -2.01 -4.16 11.92
N CYS A 6 -2.10 -3.56 13.11
CA CYS A 6 -2.51 -2.18 13.29
C CYS A 6 -1.47 -1.47 14.15
N THR A 7 -1.08 -0.26 13.74
CA THR A 7 -0.15 0.58 14.49
C THR A 7 -0.68 2.01 14.62
N LEU A 8 -0.34 2.65 15.73
CA LEU A 8 -0.72 4.01 16.10
C LEU A 8 0.52 4.74 16.65
N GLY A 9 0.62 6.04 16.39
CA GLY A 9 1.77 6.87 16.80
C GLY A 9 2.66 7.29 15.64
N GLU A 10 3.58 8.23 15.87
CA GLU A 10 4.49 8.71 14.83
C GLU A 10 5.59 7.70 14.51
N ARG A 11 6.05 7.67 13.24
CA ARG A 11 7.23 6.90 12.80
C ARG A 11 7.11 5.38 13.06
N CYS A 12 5.92 4.83 12.86
CA CYS A 12 5.73 3.38 12.99
C CYS A 12 6.36 2.61 11.82
N HIS A 13 6.85 1.40 12.10
CA HIS A 13 7.36 0.46 11.12
C HIS A 13 6.54 -0.83 11.16
N VAL A 14 5.96 -1.23 10.03
CA VAL A 14 5.16 -2.46 9.93
C VAL A 14 5.68 -3.35 8.81
N ALA A 15 5.83 -4.65 9.10
CA ALA A 15 6.17 -5.67 8.13
C ALA A 15 5.22 -6.87 8.25
N SER A 16 4.78 -7.43 7.11
CA SER A 16 4.00 -8.68 7.09
C SER A 16 4.35 -9.53 5.86
N ASN A 17 4.29 -10.84 6.04
CA ASN A 17 4.51 -11.87 5.02
C ASN A 17 3.39 -12.93 4.99
N GLY A 18 2.21 -12.61 5.54
CA GLY A 18 1.07 -13.51 5.53
C GLY A 18 0.19 -13.34 4.30
N ASP A 19 -0.58 -14.37 3.95
CA ASP A 19 -1.64 -14.26 2.93
C ASP A 19 -2.90 -13.64 3.53
N LEU A 20 -3.62 -12.83 2.76
CA LEU A 20 -4.88 -12.19 3.18
C LEU A 20 -4.70 -11.34 4.44
N VAL A 21 -3.61 -10.55 4.47
CA VAL A 21 -3.30 -9.65 5.58
C VAL A 21 -4.06 -8.33 5.42
N GLN A 22 -4.47 -7.77 6.54
CA GLN A 22 -4.86 -6.37 6.62
C GLN A 22 -3.82 -5.59 7.42
N ILE A 23 -3.20 -4.59 6.79
CA ILE A 23 -2.25 -3.68 7.44
C ILE A 23 -2.89 -2.30 7.55
N ALA A 24 -2.92 -1.73 8.74
CA ALA A 24 -3.42 -0.38 8.97
C ALA A 24 -2.42 0.45 9.79
N SER A 25 -2.14 1.66 9.32
CA SER A 25 -1.41 2.69 10.06
C SER A 25 -2.09 4.03 9.89
N PHE A 26 -2.36 4.69 11.02
CA PHE A 26 -3.03 5.99 11.07
C PHE A 26 -2.09 7.11 11.54
N GLY A 27 -0.86 6.79 11.93
CA GLY A 27 0.11 7.75 12.42
C GLY A 27 0.94 8.41 11.32
N ALA A 28 1.40 9.64 11.56
CA ALA A 28 2.23 10.39 10.64
C ALA A 28 3.60 9.71 10.43
N ASN A 29 4.15 9.87 9.22
CA ASN A 29 5.45 9.33 8.80
C ASN A 29 5.55 7.80 8.96
N ALA A 30 4.43 7.09 8.82
CA ALA A 30 4.43 5.63 8.92
C ALA A 30 5.17 5.01 7.74
N ARG A 31 5.88 3.92 8.00
CA ARG A 31 6.62 3.14 7.00
C ARG A 31 6.11 1.71 7.00
N ILE A 32 5.45 1.33 5.92
CA ILE A 32 4.86 0.00 5.77
C ILE A 32 5.63 -0.76 4.71
N ALA A 33 6.10 -1.95 5.06
CA ALA A 33 6.67 -2.92 4.15
C ALA A 33 5.78 -4.17 4.10
N ASN A 34 5.50 -4.71 2.93
CA ASN A 34 4.73 -5.93 2.79
C ASN A 34 5.40 -6.87 1.78
N SER A 35 5.41 -8.16 2.09
CA SER A 35 5.83 -9.20 1.14
C SER A 35 4.79 -10.30 0.95
N GLY A 36 3.67 -10.25 1.67
CA GLY A 36 2.58 -11.22 1.53
C GLY A 36 1.62 -10.90 0.39
N ASP A 37 0.76 -11.86 0.04
CA ASP A 37 -0.19 -11.76 -1.06
C ASP A 37 -1.64 -11.47 -0.60
N ASN A 38 -2.42 -10.87 -1.50
CA ASN A 38 -3.79 -10.40 -1.29
C ASN A 38 -3.93 -9.48 -0.06
N VAL A 39 -3.00 -8.54 0.08
CA VAL A 39 -2.93 -7.65 1.24
C VAL A 39 -3.75 -6.39 1.03
N HIS A 40 -4.47 -5.98 2.06
CA HIS A 40 -5.21 -4.73 2.11
C HIS A 40 -4.43 -3.76 2.99
N ILE A 41 -4.01 -2.62 2.46
CA ILE A 41 -3.17 -1.65 3.16
C ILE A 41 -3.92 -0.33 3.36
N ILE A 42 -3.97 0.15 4.59
CA ILE A 42 -4.51 1.47 4.94
C ILE A 42 -3.39 2.26 5.57
N ALA A 43 -2.85 3.24 4.84
CA ALA A 43 -1.77 4.11 5.29
C ALA A 43 -2.28 5.56 5.29
N SER A 44 -3.21 5.87 6.19
CA SER A 44 -3.94 7.14 6.18
C SER A 44 -3.26 8.28 6.92
N GLY A 45 -2.14 8.02 7.59
CA GLY A 45 -1.34 9.07 8.24
C GLY A 45 -0.63 9.97 7.23
N GLU A 46 -0.38 11.21 7.61
CA GLU A 46 0.39 12.17 6.82
C GLU A 46 1.79 11.64 6.50
N ASP A 47 2.29 11.89 5.29
CA ASP A 47 3.62 11.50 4.81
C ASP A 47 3.95 10.00 4.98
N SER A 48 2.93 9.14 4.92
CA SER A 48 3.12 7.70 5.03
C SER A 48 3.70 7.11 3.75
N THR A 49 4.66 6.20 3.89
CA THR A 49 5.30 5.49 2.77
C THR A 49 5.02 4.00 2.83
N VAL A 50 4.62 3.41 1.70
CA VAL A 50 4.32 1.98 1.56
C VAL A 50 5.19 1.35 0.48
N VAL A 51 5.77 0.18 0.76
CA VAL A 51 6.41 -0.66 -0.24
C VAL A 51 5.85 -2.07 -0.12
N SER A 52 5.38 -2.64 -1.22
CA SER A 52 4.94 -4.04 -1.27
C SER A 52 5.66 -4.79 -2.38
N THR A 53 6.26 -5.93 -2.04
CA THR A 53 6.81 -6.88 -3.02
C THR A 53 5.84 -8.02 -3.34
N GLY A 54 4.79 -8.21 -2.52
CA GLY A 54 3.71 -9.16 -2.78
C GLY A 54 2.47 -8.49 -3.39
N VAL A 55 1.47 -9.31 -3.75
CA VAL A 55 0.24 -8.85 -4.40
C VAL A 55 -0.61 -8.04 -3.43
N VAL A 56 -0.86 -6.77 -3.75
CA VAL A 56 -1.75 -5.88 -2.99
C VAL A 56 -3.11 -5.86 -3.67
N ASP A 57 -4.13 -6.19 -2.89
CA ASP A 57 -5.52 -6.15 -3.33
C ASP A 57 -6.02 -4.71 -3.42
N SER A 58 -5.78 -3.93 -2.36
CA SER A 58 -6.13 -2.51 -2.31
C SER A 58 -5.24 -1.72 -1.35
N ILE A 59 -5.10 -0.43 -1.64
CA ILE A 59 -4.35 0.53 -0.84
C ILE A 59 -5.11 1.84 -0.67
N ILE A 60 -5.04 2.42 0.52
CA ILE A 60 -5.49 3.79 0.83
C ILE A 60 -4.29 4.58 1.35
N LEU A 61 -4.05 5.76 0.77
CA LEU A 61 -2.99 6.68 1.20
C LEU A 61 -3.58 7.88 1.94
N GLY A 62 -2.82 8.41 2.89
CA GLY A 62 -3.06 9.70 3.54
C GLY A 62 -2.48 10.87 2.74
N PRO A 63 -2.69 12.11 3.21
CA PRO A 63 -2.12 13.30 2.60
C PRO A 63 -0.58 13.21 2.52
N GLY A 64 0.00 13.56 1.36
CA GLY A 64 1.45 13.46 1.14
C GLY A 64 1.99 12.02 1.09
N GLY A 65 1.11 11.02 1.12
CA GLY A 65 1.49 9.62 1.14
C GLY A 65 2.01 9.13 -0.21
N SER A 66 2.86 8.09 -0.17
CA SER A 66 3.35 7.41 -1.37
C SER A 66 3.37 5.90 -1.20
N ALA A 67 3.24 5.18 -2.31
CA ALA A 67 3.28 3.73 -2.36
C ALA A 67 4.03 3.22 -3.59
N VAL A 68 4.73 2.11 -3.39
CA VAL A 68 5.34 1.32 -4.46
C VAL A 68 4.82 -0.11 -4.36
N LEU A 69 4.18 -0.59 -5.42
CA LEU A 69 3.60 -1.94 -5.51
C LEU A 69 4.30 -2.74 -6.59
N ALA A 70 4.87 -3.89 -6.21
CA ALA A 70 5.40 -4.84 -7.18
C ALA A 70 4.27 -5.51 -7.96
N TYR A 71 4.52 -5.73 -9.24
CA TYR A 71 3.67 -6.54 -10.10
C TYR A 71 4.55 -7.30 -11.10
N HIS A 72 4.03 -8.38 -11.67
CA HIS A 72 4.70 -9.11 -12.74
C HIS A 72 4.04 -8.77 -14.08
N ASP A 73 4.82 -8.32 -15.06
CA ASP A 73 4.32 -7.91 -16.39
C ASP A 73 4.18 -9.09 -17.37
N GLY A 74 4.57 -10.30 -16.95
CA GLY A 74 4.62 -11.51 -17.77
C GLY A 74 6.04 -11.95 -18.11
N GLU A 75 7.02 -11.05 -18.05
CA GLU A 75 8.44 -11.34 -18.24
C GLU A 75 9.28 -11.15 -16.98
N ARG A 76 9.00 -10.08 -16.22
CA ARG A 76 9.79 -9.66 -15.07
C ARG A 76 8.95 -8.93 -14.03
N VAL A 77 9.51 -8.82 -12.83
CA VAL A 77 8.94 -7.96 -11.78
C VAL A 77 9.18 -6.49 -12.11
N ARG A 78 8.13 -5.68 -12.00
CA ARG A 78 8.14 -4.22 -12.10
C ARG A 78 7.45 -3.60 -10.89
N PHE A 79 7.52 -2.28 -10.79
CA PHE A 79 6.93 -1.52 -9.70
C PHE A 79 6.00 -0.43 -10.23
N ALA A 80 4.80 -0.37 -9.68
CA ALA A 80 3.87 0.73 -9.88
C ALA A 80 4.02 1.70 -8.71
N VAL A 81 4.10 3.00 -9.01
CA VAL A 81 4.28 4.05 -8.00
C VAL A 81 3.01 4.89 -7.93
N ALA A 82 2.46 5.05 -6.74
CA ALA A 82 1.38 5.97 -6.44
C ALA A 82 1.89 7.05 -5.49
N ILE A 83 1.70 8.31 -5.86
CA ILE A 83 2.06 9.46 -5.04
C ILE A 83 0.81 10.32 -4.94
N GLU A 84 0.39 10.63 -3.72
CA GLU A 84 -0.76 11.48 -3.49
C GLU A 84 -0.52 12.88 -4.07
N GLY A 85 -1.48 13.39 -4.83
CA GLY A 85 -1.35 14.63 -5.61
C GLY A 85 -0.85 14.44 -7.05
N GLU A 86 -0.33 13.26 -7.41
CA GLU A 86 0.09 12.93 -8.78
C GLU A 86 -0.91 11.97 -9.46
N ASN A 87 -1.06 12.07 -10.77
CA ASN A 87 -1.85 11.13 -11.60
C ASN A 87 -3.29 10.87 -11.06
N ASN A 88 -3.91 11.87 -10.44
CA ASN A 88 -5.22 11.81 -9.77
C ASN A 88 -5.30 10.85 -8.57
N ILE A 89 -4.17 10.47 -7.97
CA ILE A 89 -4.15 9.75 -6.69
C ILE A 89 -4.50 10.74 -5.57
N ARG A 90 -5.55 10.43 -4.83
CA ARG A 90 -6.10 11.29 -3.77
C ARG A 90 -6.02 10.60 -2.41
N ALA A 91 -5.74 11.39 -1.38
CA ALA A 91 -5.81 10.94 0.00
C ALA A 91 -7.21 10.39 0.34
N GLY A 92 -7.26 9.30 1.10
CA GLY A 92 -8.50 8.66 1.57
C GLY A 92 -9.26 7.86 0.52
N VAL A 93 -8.81 7.86 -0.75
CA VAL A 93 -9.40 7.06 -1.81
C VAL A 93 -8.71 5.70 -1.87
N ARG A 94 -9.52 4.65 -2.10
CA ARG A 94 -9.02 3.27 -2.25
C ARG A 94 -8.66 3.01 -3.70
N TYR A 95 -7.42 2.59 -3.91
CA TYR A 95 -6.89 2.21 -5.21
C TYR A 95 -6.47 0.75 -5.24
N ARG A 96 -6.50 0.16 -6.42
CA ARG A 96 -5.92 -1.15 -6.74
C ARG A 96 -5.21 -1.11 -8.08
N LEU A 97 -4.30 -2.04 -8.32
CA LEU A 97 -3.74 -2.24 -9.65
C LEU A 97 -4.75 -3.00 -10.51
N ASN A 98 -5.05 -2.49 -11.70
CA ASN A 98 -5.80 -3.23 -12.72
C ASN A 98 -4.88 -4.20 -13.49
N GLU A 99 -5.43 -4.90 -14.48
CA GLU A 99 -4.69 -5.84 -15.34
C GLU A 99 -3.61 -5.15 -16.19
N GLN A 100 -3.73 -3.83 -16.40
CA GLN A 100 -2.76 -2.98 -17.09
C GLN A 100 -1.74 -2.36 -16.12
N HIS A 101 -1.72 -2.79 -14.86
CA HIS A 101 -0.81 -2.32 -13.80
C HIS A 101 -0.92 -0.81 -13.53
N GLN A 102 -2.12 -0.26 -13.70
CA GLN A 102 -2.47 1.12 -13.40
C GLN A 102 -3.32 1.18 -12.13
N PHE A 103 -3.13 2.24 -11.34
CA PHE A 103 -3.97 2.51 -10.18
C PHE A 103 -5.36 2.96 -10.62
N VAL A 104 -6.37 2.21 -10.18
CA VAL A 104 -7.79 2.50 -10.42
C VAL A 104 -8.53 2.53 -9.10
N GLU A 105 -9.52 3.42 -9.00
CA GLU A 105 -10.40 3.53 -7.84
C GLU A 105 -11.30 2.29 -7.71
N CYS A 106 -11.60 1.86 -6.48
CA CYS A 106 -12.42 0.68 -6.20
C CYS A 106 -13.16 0.72 -4.87
#